data_AF-A0A918AB77-F1
#
_entry.id   AF-A0A918AB77-F1
#
_cell.length_a   1.000
_cell.length_b   1.000
_cell.length_c   1.000
_cell.angle_alpha   90.00
_cell.angle_beta   90.00
_cell.angle_gamma   90.00
#
_symmetry.space_group_name_H-M   'P 1'
#
loop_
_entity.id
_entity.type
_entity.pdbx_description
1 polymer ?
#
loop_
_entity_poly.entity_id
_entity_poly.type
_entity_poly.pdbx_seq_one_letter_code
_entity_poly.pdbx_strand_id
1 'polypeptide(L)'
;MRSEPAKLFLMVGLPGAGKTTRAEELAVAHRALRLTPDEWMISLFDGSQPDGKRDILEGRLIALALQALRLGTNVVLDFGLWSRDERSALRRLATSAGAACQVIYLPIDKDAQRARIAHRQATAPHTTFPMSEADIDEWRKRFQAPDATELGGGDIPAPPPGWLSWPEWAADRWPSLAHGNASEARRRHRPTTE
;
A
#
# COMPACT_ATOMS: atom_id res chain seq x y z
N MET A 1 -17.63 26.29 -3.55
CA MET A 1 -16.18 26.06 -3.66
C MET A 1 -15.98 24.57 -3.86
N ARG A 2 -15.37 24.10 -4.96
CA ARG A 2 -15.02 22.67 -5.07
C ARG A 2 -13.83 22.43 -4.14
N SER A 3 -13.98 21.56 -3.16
CA SER A 3 -12.86 21.11 -2.33
C SER A 3 -11.83 20.43 -3.23
N GLU A 4 -10.53 20.61 -2.95
CA GLU A 4 -9.50 19.82 -3.61
C GLU A 4 -9.78 18.32 -3.41
N PRO A 5 -9.50 17.47 -4.43
CA PRO A 5 -9.69 16.05 -4.29
C PRO A 5 -8.77 15.49 -3.19
N ALA A 6 -9.27 14.52 -2.42
CA ALA A 6 -8.45 13.77 -1.49
C ALA A 6 -7.25 13.15 -2.22
N LYS A 7 -6.15 12.96 -1.51
CA LYS A 7 -4.90 12.43 -2.05
C LYS A 7 -4.53 11.12 -1.37
N LEU A 8 -4.22 10.12 -2.19
CA LEU A 8 -3.56 8.89 -1.80
C LEU A 8 -2.04 9.03 -1.95
N PHE A 9 -1.30 8.85 -0.87
CA PHE A 9 0.15 8.75 -0.87
C PHE A 9 0.57 7.29 -0.81
N LEU A 10 1.32 6.84 -1.81
CA LEU A 10 1.83 5.48 -1.90
C LEU A 10 3.30 5.46 -1.49
N MET A 11 3.60 4.84 -0.35
CA MET A 11 4.99 4.72 0.11
C MET A 11 5.70 3.55 -0.59
N VAL A 12 6.78 3.86 -1.28
CA VAL A 12 7.56 2.93 -2.09
C VAL A 12 8.99 2.86 -1.59
N GLY A 13 9.52 1.64 -1.43
CA GLY A 13 10.92 1.43 -1.09
C GLY A 13 11.15 0.16 -0.26
N LEU A 14 12.41 -0.25 -0.22
CA LEU A 14 12.84 -1.44 0.50
C LEU A 14 12.76 -1.29 2.03
N PRO A 15 12.71 -2.39 2.79
CA PRO A 15 12.92 -2.35 4.25
C PRO A 15 14.19 -1.56 4.60
N GLY A 16 14.14 -0.72 5.63
CA GLY A 16 15.24 0.17 6.00
C GLY A 16 15.31 1.53 5.27
N ALA A 17 14.51 1.75 4.22
CA ALA A 17 14.51 3.01 3.47
C ALA A 17 14.03 4.26 4.25
N GLY A 18 13.37 4.08 5.41
CA GLY A 18 12.80 5.18 6.20
C GLY A 18 11.35 5.54 5.87
N LYS A 19 10.63 4.62 5.19
CA LYS A 19 9.24 4.83 4.75
C LYS A 19 8.29 5.18 5.88
N THR A 20 8.36 4.45 7.00
CA THR A 20 7.46 4.64 8.15
C THR A 20 7.54 6.05 8.71
N THR A 21 8.76 6.56 8.93
CA THR A 21 8.98 7.95 9.36
C THR A 21 8.39 8.94 8.36
N ARG A 22 8.64 8.75 7.06
CA ARG A 22 8.09 9.63 6.03
C ARG A 22 6.55 9.54 5.94
N ALA A 23 5.99 8.35 6.18
CA ALA A 23 4.55 8.14 6.19
C ALA A 23 3.89 8.88 7.35
N GLU A 24 4.50 8.87 8.53
CA GLU A 24 4.06 9.63 9.71
C GLU A 24 4.10 11.13 9.46
N GLU A 25 5.21 11.64 8.89
CA GLU A 25 5.33 13.05 8.50
C GLU A 25 4.22 13.48 7.54
N LEU A 26 3.97 12.68 6.49
CA LEU A 26 2.91 12.96 5.52
C LEU A 26 1.52 12.90 6.14
N ALA A 27 1.30 11.95 7.06
CA ALA A 27 0.04 11.83 7.79
C ALA A 27 -0.28 13.09 8.59
N VAL A 28 0.71 13.62 9.31
CA VAL A 28 0.58 14.88 10.04
C VAL A 28 0.38 16.06 9.10
N ALA A 29 1.28 16.22 8.11
CA ALA A 29 1.29 17.37 7.22
C ALA A 29 0.01 17.50 6.38
N HIS A 30 -0.58 16.38 5.97
CA HIS A 30 -1.77 16.35 5.10
C HIS A 30 -3.05 15.95 5.82
N ARG A 31 -3.03 15.81 7.17
CA ARG A 31 -4.15 15.30 7.95
C ARG A 31 -4.70 13.99 7.37
N ALA A 32 -3.79 13.08 7.03
CA ALA A 32 -4.08 11.85 6.32
C ALA A 32 -4.17 10.65 7.27
N LEU A 33 -5.06 9.72 6.96
CA LEU A 33 -5.12 8.41 7.61
C LEU A 33 -3.93 7.57 7.13
N ARG A 34 -3.01 7.23 8.04
CA ARG A 34 -1.91 6.30 7.76
C ARG A 34 -2.38 4.87 7.98
N LEU A 35 -2.16 4.01 6.99
CA LEU A 35 -2.47 2.59 7.05
C LEU A 35 -1.20 1.79 6.74
N THR A 36 -0.86 0.86 7.63
CA THR A 36 0.30 -0.03 7.48
C THR A 36 -0.08 -1.45 7.91
N PRO A 37 0.36 -2.50 7.19
CA PRO A 37 0.23 -3.86 7.67
C PRO A 37 1.23 -4.19 8.78
N ASP A 38 2.38 -3.51 8.82
CA ASP A 38 3.54 -3.94 9.62
C ASP A 38 3.24 -3.94 11.14
N GLU A 39 2.43 -2.99 11.62
CA GLU A 39 2.00 -2.91 13.02
C GLU A 39 1.09 -4.07 13.46
N TRP A 40 0.39 -4.68 12.50
CA TRP A 40 -0.63 -5.69 12.76
C TRP A 40 -0.14 -7.11 12.47
N MET A 41 0.86 -7.26 11.58
CA MET A 41 1.35 -8.57 11.18
C MET A 41 1.87 -9.40 12.36
N ILE A 42 2.63 -8.79 13.27
CA ILE A 42 3.16 -9.49 14.44
C ILE A 42 2.02 -9.81 15.41
N SER A 43 1.13 -8.87 15.70
CA SER A 43 0.07 -9.03 16.70
C SER A 43 -1.06 -9.96 16.25
N LEU A 44 -1.39 -10.00 14.96
CA LEU A 44 -2.49 -10.82 14.43
C LEU A 44 -2.07 -12.25 14.09
N PHE A 45 -0.77 -12.47 13.86
CA PHE A 45 -0.28 -13.75 13.36
C PHE A 45 0.89 -14.31 14.17
N ASP A 46 1.08 -13.85 15.41
CA ASP A 46 2.09 -14.35 16.35
C ASP A 46 3.51 -14.38 15.75
N GLY A 47 3.84 -13.34 14.97
CA GLY A 47 5.14 -13.25 14.27
C GLY A 47 5.32 -14.26 13.13
N SER A 48 4.34 -15.12 12.86
CA SER A 48 4.34 -15.95 11.66
C SER A 48 4.02 -15.07 10.44
N GLN A 49 4.81 -15.19 9.37
CA GLN A 49 4.43 -14.72 8.03
C GLN A 49 3.99 -15.88 7.12
N PRO A 50 2.86 -16.56 7.37
CA PRO A 50 2.32 -17.53 6.42
C PRO A 50 1.95 -16.85 5.12
N ASP A 51 2.15 -17.58 4.03
CA ASP A 51 1.86 -17.15 2.67
C ASP A 51 0.44 -16.55 2.57
N GLY A 52 0.33 -15.37 1.96
CA GLY A 52 -0.93 -14.69 1.66
C GLY A 52 -1.62 -13.93 2.81
N LYS A 53 -1.21 -14.10 4.08
CA LYS A 53 -1.84 -13.35 5.20
C LYS A 53 -1.66 -11.84 5.11
N ARG A 54 -0.47 -11.39 4.72
CA ARG A 54 -0.17 -9.97 4.48
C ARG A 54 -1.08 -9.41 3.39
N ASP A 55 -1.28 -10.16 2.31
CA ASP A 55 -2.11 -9.75 1.17
C ASP A 55 -3.58 -9.59 1.56
N ILE A 56 -4.09 -10.49 2.41
CA ILE A 56 -5.43 -10.39 2.99
C ILE A 56 -5.55 -9.12 3.84
N LEU A 57 -4.56 -8.80 4.67
CA LEU A 57 -4.58 -7.60 5.49
C LEU A 57 -4.49 -6.32 4.64
N GLU A 58 -3.54 -6.28 3.70
CA GLU A 58 -3.38 -5.16 2.76
C GLU A 58 -4.66 -4.88 1.99
N GLY A 59 -5.36 -5.90 1.49
CA GLY A 59 -6.65 -5.71 0.81
C GLY A 59 -7.74 -5.08 1.68
N ARG A 60 -7.77 -5.38 2.99
CA ARG A 60 -8.71 -4.74 3.93
C ARG A 60 -8.34 -3.28 4.16
N LEU A 61 -7.04 -3.00 4.32
CA LEU A 61 -6.54 -1.64 4.46
C LEU A 61 -6.79 -0.81 3.19
N ILE A 62 -6.65 -1.39 2.00
CA ILE A 62 -6.98 -0.73 0.72
C ILE A 62 -8.47 -0.43 0.63
N ALA A 63 -9.35 -1.36 1.02
CA ALA A 63 -10.79 -1.10 1.04
C ALA A 63 -11.14 0.09 1.94
N LEU A 64 -10.54 0.17 3.14
CA LEU A 64 -10.68 1.31 4.06
C LEU A 64 -10.12 2.61 3.46
N ALA A 65 -8.97 2.55 2.81
CA ALA A 65 -8.38 3.68 2.11
C ALA A 65 -9.34 4.27 1.07
N LEU A 66 -9.92 3.43 0.22
CA LEU A 66 -10.86 3.87 -0.81
C LEU A 66 -12.12 4.49 -0.22
N GLN A 67 -12.63 3.97 0.90
CA GLN A 67 -13.74 4.59 1.61
C GLN A 67 -13.37 5.97 2.16
N ALA A 68 -12.21 6.10 2.83
CA ALA A 68 -11.74 7.37 3.36
C ALA A 68 -11.54 8.43 2.26
N LEU A 69 -10.95 8.04 1.12
CA LEU A 69 -10.75 8.91 -0.03
C LEU A 69 -12.07 9.45 -0.60
N ARG A 70 -13.10 8.59 -0.72
CA ARG A 70 -14.45 9.02 -1.16
C ARG A 70 -15.11 10.00 -0.20
N LEU A 71 -14.74 9.94 1.08
CA LEU A 71 -15.18 10.89 2.11
C LEU A 71 -14.34 12.17 2.16
N GLY A 72 -13.38 12.34 1.24
CA GLY A 72 -12.52 13.53 1.20
C GLY A 72 -11.32 13.48 2.15
N THR A 73 -11.01 12.33 2.75
CA THR A 73 -9.89 12.16 3.68
C THR A 73 -8.66 11.68 2.95
N ASN A 74 -7.52 12.38 3.12
CA ASN A 74 -6.24 11.95 2.58
C ASN A 74 -5.80 10.62 3.22
N VAL A 75 -5.06 9.79 2.49
CA VAL A 75 -4.60 8.49 2.98
C VAL A 75 -3.13 8.28 2.64
N VAL A 76 -2.37 7.70 3.56
CA VAL A 76 -1.00 7.19 3.32
C VAL A 76 -1.02 5.68 3.43
N LEU A 77 -0.62 4.96 2.36
CA LEU A 77 -0.38 3.53 2.39
C LEU A 77 1.11 3.25 2.59
N ASP A 78 1.47 2.84 3.80
CA ASP A 78 2.84 2.51 4.21
C ASP A 78 3.10 1.00 4.04
N PHE A 79 3.07 0.54 2.78
CA PHE A 79 3.14 -0.89 2.42
C PHE A 79 4.51 -1.27 1.81
N GLY A 80 5.23 -0.29 1.25
CA GLY A 80 6.52 -0.48 0.57
C GLY A 80 6.46 -0.80 -0.93
N LEU A 81 5.33 -1.32 -1.43
CA LEU A 81 4.94 -1.55 -2.84
C LEU A 81 6.11 -1.80 -3.80
N TRP A 82 6.36 -3.07 -4.11
CA TRP A 82 7.60 -3.49 -4.77
C TRP A 82 7.45 -3.59 -6.28
N SER A 83 6.27 -3.93 -6.79
CA SER A 83 6.04 -4.04 -8.23
C SER A 83 5.40 -2.78 -8.81
N ARG A 84 5.67 -2.53 -10.09
CA ARG A 84 5.00 -1.50 -10.87
C ARG A 84 3.50 -1.76 -10.98
N ASP A 85 3.10 -3.02 -11.03
CA ASP A 85 1.70 -3.42 -11.15
C ASP A 85 0.90 -3.09 -9.89
N GLU A 86 1.46 -3.34 -8.69
CA GLU A 86 0.84 -2.94 -7.42
C GLU A 86 0.57 -1.43 -7.38
N ARG A 87 1.56 -0.64 -7.78
CA ARG A 87 1.44 0.83 -7.82
C ARG A 87 0.44 1.29 -8.87
N SER A 88 0.48 0.70 -10.07
CA SER A 88 -0.46 1.03 -11.16
C SER A 88 -1.91 0.72 -10.77
N ALA A 89 -2.14 -0.43 -10.14
CA ALA A 89 -3.44 -0.83 -9.64
C ALA A 89 -3.98 0.15 -8.59
N LEU A 90 -3.17 0.49 -7.58
CA LEU A 90 -3.57 1.43 -6.53
C LEU A 90 -3.82 2.85 -7.06
N ARG A 91 -2.99 3.32 -8.01
CA ARG A 91 -3.21 4.59 -8.69
C ARG A 91 -4.55 4.60 -9.44
N ARG A 92 -4.90 3.51 -10.14
CA ARG A 92 -6.22 3.39 -10.79
C ARG A 92 -7.36 3.40 -9.80
N LEU A 93 -7.25 2.63 -8.71
CA LEU A 93 -8.30 2.56 -7.69
C LEU A 93 -8.54 3.93 -7.02
N ALA A 94 -7.48 4.69 -6.76
CA ALA A 94 -7.58 6.06 -6.26
C ALA A 94 -8.32 6.98 -7.25
N THR A 95 -7.96 6.94 -8.53
CA THR A 95 -8.67 7.72 -9.57
C THR A 95 -10.14 7.35 -9.64
N SER A 96 -10.48 6.06 -9.59
CA SER A 96 -11.86 5.58 -9.54
C SER A 96 -12.62 5.99 -8.27
N ALA A 97 -11.92 6.32 -7.19
CA ALA A 97 -12.49 6.88 -5.97
C ALA A 97 -12.61 8.41 -6.00
N GLY A 98 -12.26 9.08 -7.11
CA GLY A 98 -12.28 10.53 -7.24
C GLY A 98 -11.10 11.23 -6.54
N ALA A 99 -10.03 10.49 -6.23
CA ALA A 99 -8.86 10.98 -5.53
C ALA A 99 -7.66 11.17 -6.47
N ALA A 100 -6.79 12.13 -6.11
CA ALA A 100 -5.44 12.21 -6.65
C ALA A 100 -4.55 11.12 -6.03
N CYS A 101 -3.47 10.76 -6.72
CA CYS A 101 -2.50 9.79 -6.22
C CYS A 101 -1.08 10.29 -6.41
N GLN A 102 -0.23 10.10 -5.40
CA GLN A 102 1.17 10.50 -5.42
C GLN A 102 2.05 9.33 -4.96
N VAL A 103 3.07 9.00 -5.76
CA VAL A 103 4.07 7.98 -5.43
C VAL A 103 5.21 8.64 -4.66
N ILE A 104 5.51 8.14 -3.46
CA ILE A 104 6.57 8.63 -2.60
C ILE A 104 7.64 7.56 -2.49
N TYR A 105 8.72 7.72 -3.27
CA TYR A 105 9.83 6.77 -3.31
C TYR A 105 10.99 7.20 -2.43
N LEU A 106 11.46 6.29 -1.57
CA LEU A 106 12.66 6.46 -0.77
C LEU A 106 13.72 5.45 -1.26
N PRO A 107 14.70 5.88 -2.08
CA PRO A 107 15.80 5.02 -2.50
C PRO A 107 16.74 4.73 -1.33
N ILE A 108 17.40 3.57 -1.37
CA ILE A 108 18.44 3.20 -0.40
C ILE A 108 19.48 2.28 -1.06
N ASP A 109 20.76 2.57 -0.87
CA ASP A 109 21.85 1.69 -1.29
C ASP A 109 21.97 0.45 -0.37
N LYS A 110 22.68 -0.59 -0.83
CA LYS A 110 22.73 -1.88 -0.14
C LYS A 110 23.39 -1.77 1.23
N ASP A 111 24.46 -0.99 1.34
CA ASP A 111 25.20 -0.86 2.59
C ASP A 111 24.41 -0.09 3.64
N ALA A 112 23.78 1.02 3.26
CA ALA A 112 22.89 1.76 4.15
C ALA A 112 21.68 0.93 4.58
N GLN A 113 21.11 0.13 3.66
CA GLN A 113 20.00 -0.79 4.00
C GLN A 113 20.44 -1.80 5.06
N ARG A 114 21.58 -2.46 4.84
CA ARG A 114 22.14 -3.44 5.78
C ARG A 114 22.39 -2.82 7.16
N ALA A 115 23.03 -1.66 7.20
CA ALA A 115 23.34 -0.95 8.44
C ALA A 115 22.06 -0.58 9.22
N ARG A 116 21.03 -0.07 8.52
CA ARG A 116 19.76 0.32 9.17
C ARG A 116 18.96 -0.88 9.66
N ILE A 117 18.95 -1.98 8.90
CA ILE A 117 18.29 -3.23 9.32
C ILE A 117 18.96 -3.78 10.58
N ALA A 118 20.29 -3.87 10.59
CA ALA A 118 21.06 -4.34 11.75
C ALA A 118 20.82 -3.45 12.98
N HIS A 119 20.83 -2.13 12.80
CA HIS A 119 20.53 -1.19 13.89
C HIS A 119 19.11 -1.37 14.44
N ARG A 120 18.11 -1.54 13.56
CA ARG A 120 16.71 -1.73 13.98
C ARG A 120 16.50 -3.07 14.70
N GLN A 121 17.15 -4.13 14.25
CA GLN A 121 17.13 -5.42 14.94
C GLN A 121 17.73 -5.33 16.35
N ALA A 122 18.81 -4.55 16.52
CA ALA A 122 19.44 -4.36 17.82
C ALA A 122 18.62 -3.48 18.78
N THR A 123 17.86 -2.50 18.26
CA THR A 123 17.16 -1.49 19.07
C THR A 123 15.66 -1.77 19.28
N ALA A 124 15.02 -2.46 18.34
CA ALA A 124 13.58 -2.75 18.37
C ALA A 124 13.26 -4.18 17.88
N PRO A 125 13.83 -5.24 18.50
CA PRO A 125 13.68 -6.62 18.04
C PRO A 125 12.22 -7.12 18.08
N HIS A 126 11.41 -6.62 19.01
CA HIS A 126 10.02 -7.03 19.20
C HIS A 126 9.05 -6.49 18.12
N THR A 127 9.49 -5.52 17.31
CA THR A 127 8.73 -4.94 16.18
C THR A 127 9.48 -5.08 14.85
N THR A 128 10.52 -5.91 14.81
CA THR A 128 11.38 -6.07 13.64
C THR A 128 11.55 -7.53 13.32
N PHE A 129 11.04 -7.95 12.17
CA PHE A 129 11.30 -9.30 11.66
C PHE A 129 12.80 -9.50 11.44
N PRO A 130 13.35 -10.69 11.77
CA PRO A 130 14.70 -11.04 11.38
C PRO A 130 14.85 -10.97 9.85
N MET A 131 15.96 -10.41 9.40
CA MET A 131 16.29 -10.22 7.98
C MET A 131 17.76 -10.56 7.79
N SER A 132 18.04 -11.52 6.94
CA SER A 132 19.39 -11.95 6.56
C SER A 132 19.95 -11.13 5.39
N GLU A 133 21.25 -11.26 5.14
CA GLU A 133 21.85 -10.67 3.95
C GLU A 133 21.30 -11.28 2.64
N ALA A 134 20.99 -12.58 2.66
CA ALA A 134 20.35 -13.26 1.54
C ALA A 134 18.97 -12.67 1.23
N ASP A 135 18.19 -12.33 2.26
CA ASP A 135 16.89 -11.65 2.09
C ASP A 135 17.07 -10.29 1.40
N ILE A 136 18.03 -9.48 1.86
CA ILE A 136 18.32 -8.18 1.24
C ILE A 136 18.63 -8.31 -0.25
N ASP A 137 19.44 -9.30 -0.62
CA ASP A 137 19.80 -9.55 -2.01
C ASP A 137 18.63 -10.04 -2.85
N GLU A 138 17.79 -10.92 -2.32
CA GLU A 138 16.58 -11.36 -3.01
C GLU A 138 15.61 -10.18 -3.23
N TRP A 139 15.39 -9.36 -2.20
CA TRP A 139 14.47 -8.24 -2.27
C TRP A 139 14.88 -7.21 -3.33
N ARG A 140 16.18 -6.95 -3.44
CA ARG A 140 16.72 -6.04 -4.46
C ARG A 140 16.50 -6.56 -5.88
N LYS A 141 16.55 -7.87 -6.10
CA LYS A 141 16.25 -8.48 -7.41
C LYS A 141 14.77 -8.36 -7.77
N ARG A 142 13.89 -8.42 -6.77
CA ARG A 142 12.42 -8.38 -6.95
C ARG A 142 11.87 -6.96 -7.05
N PHE A 143 12.53 -5.99 -6.43
CA PHE A 143 12.05 -4.61 -6.35
C PHE A 143 12.18 -3.87 -7.68
N GLN A 144 11.06 -3.33 -8.16
CA GLN A 144 10.99 -2.52 -9.37
C GLN A 144 10.88 -1.05 -8.96
N ALA A 145 12.01 -0.33 -8.96
CA ALA A 145 12.04 1.09 -8.63
C ALA A 145 11.10 1.90 -9.54
N PRO A 146 10.36 2.89 -9.00
CA PRO A 146 9.45 3.69 -9.81
C PRO A 146 10.22 4.60 -10.77
N ASP A 147 9.70 4.73 -11.98
CA ASP A 147 10.27 5.61 -13.01
C ASP A 147 9.78 7.07 -12.87
N ALA A 148 10.33 7.97 -13.70
CA ALA A 148 9.95 9.39 -13.69
C ALA A 148 8.47 9.62 -14.02
N THR A 149 7.84 8.76 -14.83
CA THR A 149 6.43 8.84 -15.18
C THR A 149 5.56 8.51 -13.96
N GLU A 150 5.91 7.46 -13.22
CA GLU A 150 5.22 7.09 -11.97
C GLU A 150 5.34 8.20 -10.92
N LEU A 151 6.53 8.77 -10.75
CA LEU A 151 6.80 9.85 -9.80
C LEU A 151 6.12 11.17 -10.19
N GLY A 152 6.03 11.46 -11.49
CA GLY A 152 5.34 12.65 -12.02
C GLY A 152 3.82 12.51 -12.08
N GLY A 153 3.26 11.35 -11.72
CA GLY A 153 1.82 11.10 -11.79
C GLY A 153 1.29 10.95 -13.22
N GLY A 154 2.16 10.59 -14.19
CA GLY A 154 1.82 10.42 -15.60
C GLY A 154 0.92 9.21 -15.87
N ASP A 155 0.77 8.81 -17.13
CA ASP A 155 -0.22 7.79 -17.51
C ASP A 155 -0.02 6.45 -16.79
N ILE A 156 -1.15 5.80 -16.50
CA ILE A 156 -1.18 4.47 -15.89
C ILE A 156 -1.30 3.45 -17.02
N PRO A 157 -0.33 2.52 -17.17
CA PRO A 157 -0.35 1.54 -18.27
C PRO A 157 -1.55 0.61 -18.17
N ALA A 158 -1.80 -0.15 -19.24
CA ALA A 158 -2.76 -1.26 -19.19
C ALA A 158 -2.27 -2.35 -18.20
N PRO A 159 -3.19 -3.12 -17.58
CA PRO A 159 -2.80 -4.27 -16.76
C PRO A 159 -2.06 -5.31 -17.60
N PRO A 160 -1.27 -6.21 -16.96
CA PRO A 160 -0.53 -7.24 -17.67
C PRO A 160 -1.47 -8.21 -18.42
N PRO A 161 -0.97 -8.92 -19.46
CA PRO A 161 -1.77 -9.88 -20.21
C PRO A 161 -2.48 -10.90 -19.30
N GLY A 162 -3.72 -11.23 -19.64
CA GLY A 162 -4.57 -12.12 -18.83
C GLY A 162 -5.53 -11.40 -17.88
N TRP A 163 -5.39 -10.08 -17.71
CA TRP A 163 -6.26 -9.26 -16.88
C TRP A 163 -7.05 -8.24 -17.70
N LEU A 164 -8.36 -8.15 -17.49
CA LEU A 164 -9.22 -7.21 -18.22
C LEU A 164 -9.14 -5.80 -17.62
N SER A 165 -8.83 -5.68 -16.33
CA SER A 165 -8.77 -4.40 -15.65
C SER A 165 -7.87 -4.41 -14.40
N TRP A 166 -7.43 -3.23 -13.99
CA TRP A 166 -6.68 -3.07 -12.74
C TRP A 166 -7.47 -3.44 -11.47
N PRO A 167 -8.78 -3.16 -11.35
CA PRO A 167 -9.57 -3.68 -10.24
C PRO A 167 -9.62 -5.21 -10.16
N GLU A 168 -9.65 -5.90 -11.30
CA GLU A 168 -9.62 -7.37 -11.35
C GLU A 168 -8.25 -7.89 -10.90
N TRP A 169 -7.17 -7.34 -11.45
CA TRP A 169 -5.79 -7.66 -11.03
C TRP A 169 -5.59 -7.41 -9.53
N ALA A 170 -6.10 -6.29 -9.01
CA ALA A 170 -5.99 -5.95 -7.59
C ALA A 170 -6.78 -6.91 -6.69
N ALA A 171 -7.91 -7.43 -7.15
CA ALA A 171 -8.71 -8.39 -6.41
C ALA A 171 -8.01 -9.76 -6.28
N ASP A 172 -7.19 -10.14 -7.26
CA ASP A 172 -6.34 -11.33 -7.16
C ASP A 172 -5.13 -11.10 -6.25
N ARG A 173 -4.41 -9.98 -6.46
CA ARG A 173 -3.26 -9.61 -5.63
C ARG A 173 -3.62 -9.42 -4.15
N TRP A 174 -4.79 -8.86 -3.88
CA TRP A 174 -5.33 -8.58 -2.55
C TRP A 174 -6.75 -9.17 -2.40
N PRO A 175 -6.88 -10.47 -2.09
CA PRO A 175 -8.16 -11.21 -2.13
C PRO A 175 -9.29 -10.59 -1.32
N SER A 176 -8.97 -9.94 -0.20
CA SER A 176 -9.96 -9.34 0.69
C SER A 176 -10.58 -8.04 0.15
N LEU A 177 -10.03 -7.47 -0.93
CA LEU A 177 -10.57 -6.31 -1.63
C LEU A 177 -11.90 -6.66 -2.32
N ALA A 178 -12.02 -7.86 -2.89
CA ALA A 178 -13.24 -8.35 -3.55
C ALA A 178 -14.43 -8.48 -2.58
N HIS A 179 -14.16 -8.83 -1.32
CA HIS A 179 -15.18 -9.07 -0.31
C HIS A 179 -15.74 -7.79 0.34
N GLY A 180 -15.13 -6.62 0.10
CA GLY A 180 -15.60 -5.33 0.64
C GLY A 180 -16.87 -4.78 -0.03
N ASN A 181 -17.13 -5.16 -1.30
CA ASN A 181 -18.31 -4.69 -2.05
C ASN A 181 -19.61 -5.46 -1.74
N ALA A 182 -19.53 -6.61 -1.06
CA ALA A 182 -20.72 -7.43 -0.76
C ALA A 182 -21.71 -6.71 0.17
N SER A 183 -21.24 -5.80 1.03
CA SER A 183 -22.10 -4.98 1.89
C SER A 183 -22.79 -3.83 1.14
N GLU A 184 -22.20 -3.31 0.06
CA GLU A 184 -22.83 -2.28 -0.78
C GLU A 184 -23.89 -2.88 -1.71
N ALA A 185 -23.67 -4.09 -2.22
CA ALA A 185 -24.66 -4.83 -3.03
C ALA A 185 -25.95 -5.14 -2.23
N ARG A 186 -25.83 -5.41 -0.93
CA ARG A 186 -26.99 -5.64 -0.04
C ARG A 186 -27.80 -4.38 0.24
N ARG A 187 -27.22 -3.18 0.15
CA ARG A 187 -27.97 -1.90 0.32
C ARG A 187 -28.81 -1.55 -0.90
N ARG A 188 -28.42 -1.98 -2.11
CA ARG A 188 -29.21 -1.77 -3.34
C ARG A 188 -30.42 -2.71 -3.47
N HIS A 189 -30.51 -3.74 -2.62
CA HIS A 189 -31.57 -4.76 -2.65
C HIS A 189 -32.53 -4.69 -1.45
N ARG A 190 -32.56 -3.60 -0.69
CA ARG A 190 -33.62 -3.42 0.32
C ARG A 190 -34.84 -2.84 -0.39
N PRO A 191 -35.97 -3.58 -0.51
CA PRO A 191 -37.20 -2.97 -0.98
C PRO A 191 -37.62 -1.92 0.03
N THR A 192 -38.00 -0.73 -0.44
CA THR A 192 -38.81 0.22 0.32
C THR A 192 -40.15 -0.45 0.61
N THR A 193 -40.30 -0.97 1.82
CA THR A 193 -41.62 -1.25 2.40
C THR A 193 -42.23 0.06 2.85
N GLU A 194 -43.42 0.34 2.31
CA GLU A 194 -44.40 1.35 2.77
C GLU A 194 -44.75 1.21 4.25
#